data_AF-A0A2W4IRG9-F1
#
_entry.id   AF-A0A2W4IRG9-F1
#
_cell.length_a   1.000
_cell.length_b   1.000
_cell.length_c   1.000
_cell.angle_alpha   90.00
_cell.angle_beta   90.00
_cell.angle_gamma   90.00
#
_symmetry.space_group_name_H-M   'P 1'
#
loop_
_entity.id
_entity.type
_entity.pdbx_description
1 polymer ?
#
loop_
_entity_poly.entity_id
_entity_poly.type
_entity_poly.pdbx_seq_one_letter_code
_entity_poly.pdbx_strand_id
1 'polypeptide(L)' 'MSCTCEPVGLVEIAARLDRRRNTVDSWQQRGLLPPPRWTVGGRPAWNWPDIEAWARATGRLPA' A
#
# COMPACT_ATOMS: atom_id res chain seq x y z
N MET A 1 -6.72 6.88 21.03
CA MET A 1 -6.78 6.34 19.65
C MET A 1 -5.46 5.67 19.36
N SER A 2 -5.43 4.35 19.38
CA SER A 2 -4.22 3.59 19.02
C SER A 2 -4.01 3.75 17.52
N CYS A 3 -2.99 4.51 17.12
CA CYS A 3 -2.57 4.56 15.72
C CYS A 3 -1.88 3.23 15.43
N THR A 4 -2.65 2.26 14.94
CA THR A 4 -2.11 0.96 14.54
C THR A 4 -1.08 1.20 13.44
N CYS A 5 0.18 0.94 13.77
CA CYS A 5 1.30 1.09 12.87
C CYS A 5 1.56 -0.29 12.28
N GLU A 6 1.09 -0.50 11.05
CA GLU A 6 1.14 -1.80 10.40
C GLU A 6 1.95 -1.68 9.10
N PRO A 7 3.27 -1.95 9.17
CA PRO A 7 4.16 -1.78 8.03
C PRO A 7 3.87 -2.84 6.97
N VAL A 8 3.61 -2.39 5.74
CA VAL A 8 3.38 -3.24 4.57
C VAL A 8 4.26 -2.81 3.41
N GLY A 9 4.76 -3.79 2.65
CA GLY A 9 5.41 -3.57 1.37
C GLY A 9 4.46 -3.81 0.20
N LEU A 10 5.00 -3.74 -1.01
CA LEU A 10 4.22 -3.92 -2.26
C LEU A 10 3.58 -5.31 -2.36
N VAL A 11 4.22 -6.33 -1.80
CA VAL A 11 3.71 -7.72 -1.83
C VAL A 11 2.49 -7.85 -0.92
N GLU A 12 2.56 -7.35 0.32
CA GLU A 12 1.42 -7.37 1.24
C GLU A 12 0.27 -6.51 0.72
N ILE A 13 0.56 -5.33 0.16
CA ILE A 13 -0.45 -4.46 -0.47
C ILE A 13 -1.16 -5.21 -1.61
N ALA A 14 -0.40 -5.87 -2.49
CA ALA A 14 -0.97 -6.64 -3.59
C ALA A 14 -1.88 -7.76 -3.09
N ALA A 15 -1.43 -8.51 -2.08
CA ALA A 15 -2.21 -9.59 -1.49
C ALA A 15 -3.52 -9.10 -0.88
N ARG A 16 -3.49 -8.01 -0.11
CA ARG A 16 -4.67 -7.49 0.60
C ARG A 16 -5.68 -6.78 -0.31
N LEU A 17 -5.22 -6.20 -1.42
CA LEU A 17 -6.09 -5.55 -2.41
C LEU A 17 -6.59 -6.52 -3.48
N ASP A 18 -6.25 -7.82 -3.38
CA ASP A 18 -6.51 -8.83 -4.41
C ASP A 18 -6.03 -8.38 -5.80
N ARG A 19 -4.75 -7.98 -5.86
CA ARG A 19 -4.09 -7.53 -7.09
C ARG A 19 -2.81 -8.29 -7.35
N ARG A 20 -2.42 -8.31 -8.63
CA ARG A 20 -1.11 -8.83 -9.02
C ARG A 20 -0.02 -7.87 -8.52
N ARG A 21 1.11 -8.43 -8.09
CA ARG A 21 2.29 -7.65 -7.68
C ARG A 21 2.69 -6.60 -8.72
N ASN A 22 2.74 -6.98 -10.00
CA ASN A 22 3.08 -6.08 -11.10
C ASN A 22 2.14 -4.85 -11.22
N THR A 23 0.88 -4.99 -10.81
CA THR A 23 -0.08 -3.87 -10.79
C THR A 23 0.32 -2.85 -9.72
N VAL A 24 0.67 -3.31 -8.52
CA VAL A 24 1.10 -2.43 -7.42
C VAL A 24 2.48 -1.83 -7.69
N ASP A 25 3.41 -2.59 -8.28
CA ASP A 25 4.68 -2.06 -8.78
C ASP A 25 4.44 -0.93 -9.81
N SER A 26 3.50 -1.12 -10.75
CA SER A 26 3.15 -0.09 -11.72
C SER A 26 2.55 1.15 -11.06
N TRP A 27 1.75 1.00 -10.01
CA TRP A 27 1.22 2.13 -9.25
C TRP A 27 2.32 2.91 -8.54
N GLN A 28 3.29 2.21 -7.94
CA GLN A 28 4.44 2.84 -7.30
C GLN A 28 5.27 3.62 -8.32
N GLN A 29 5.64 3.00 -9.45
CA GLN A 29 6.43 3.64 -10.51
C GLN A 29 5.74 4.87 -11.10
N ARG A 30 4.40 4.87 -11.14
CA ARG A 30 3.58 6.00 -11.60
C ARG A 30 3.27 7.03 -10.51
N GLY A 31 3.76 6.83 -9.28
CA GLY A 31 3.50 7.74 -8.16
C GLY A 31 2.04 7.79 -7.70
N LEU A 32 1.26 6.72 -7.92
CA LEU A 32 -0.16 6.65 -7.54
C LEU A 32 -0.38 6.24 -6.09
N LEU A 33 0.56 5.49 -5.51
CA LEU A 33 0.52 5.12 -4.10
C LEU A 33 0.76 6.35 -3.22
N PRO A 34 0.19 6.39 -2.00
CA PRO A 34 0.61 7.35 -0.98
C PRO A 34 2.13 7.36 -0.78
N PRO A 35 2.71 8.44 -0.26
CA PRO A 35 4.14 8.47 0.05
C PRO A 35 4.48 7.36 1.07
N PRO A 36 5.58 6.62 0.88
CA PRO A 36 6.02 5.63 1.85
C PRO A 36 6.39 6.30 3.16
N ARG A 37 6.03 5.68 4.29
CA ARG A 37 6.36 6.19 5.62
C ARG A 37 7.74 5.75 6.10
N TRP A 38 8.19 4.59 5.63
CA TRP A 38 9.45 3.99 6.07
C TRP A 38 10.21 3.33 4.92
N THR A 39 11.44 2.94 5.23
CA THR A 39 12.21 2.00 4.43
C THR A 39 12.58 0.81 5.31
N VAL A 40 12.21 -0.40 4.90
CA VAL A 40 12.47 -1.66 5.61
C VAL A 40 13.34 -2.54 4.70
N GLY A 41 14.53 -2.92 5.17
CA GLY A 41 15.46 -3.73 4.38
C GLY A 41 15.85 -3.10 3.04
N GLY A 42 15.92 -1.77 2.97
CA GLY A 42 16.23 -1.02 1.73
C GLY A 42 15.06 -0.86 0.76
N ARG A 43 13.84 -1.29 1.11
CA ARG A 43 12.63 -1.14 0.28
C ARG A 43 11.61 -0.22 0.96
N PRO A 44 10.83 0.57 0.18
CA PRO A 44 9.80 1.43 0.74
C PRO A 44 8.69 0.60 1.40
N ALA A 45 8.20 1.11 2.52
CA ALA A 45 7.10 0.53 3.28
C ALA A 45 6.07 1.60 3.64
N TRP A 46 4.80 1.18 3.69
CA TRP A 46 3.64 2.01 3.97
C TRP A 46 2.96 1.56 5.25
N ASN A 47 2.10 2.43 5.79
CA ASN A 47 1.18 2.03 6.84
C ASN A 47 -0.10 1.50 6.20
N TRP A 48 -0.53 0.30 6.57
CA TRP A 48 -1.73 -0.29 5.97
C TRP A 48 -2.98 0.59 6.07
N PRO A 49 -3.33 1.20 7.22
CA PRO A 49 -4.48 2.12 7.30
C PRO A 49 -4.49 3.24 6.25
N ASP A 50 -3.31 3.77 5.88
CA ASP A 50 -3.23 4.81 4.85
C ASP A 50 -3.51 4.24 3.45
N ILE A 51 -2.96 3.06 3.16
CA ILE A 51 -3.20 2.35 1.91
C ILE A 51 -4.67 1.96 1.79
N GLU A 52 -5.27 1.45 2.87
CA GLU A 52 -6.69 1.09 2.90
C GLU A 52 -7.58 2.31 2.64
N ALA A 53 -7.33 3.43 3.33
CA ALA A 53 -8.06 4.67 3.13
C ALA A 53 -7.92 5.18 1.68
N TRP A 54 -6.71 5.16 1.12
CA TRP A 54 -6.46 5.50 -0.27
C TRP A 54 -7.16 4.55 -1.25
N ALA A 55 -7.13 3.24 -0.98
CA ALA A 55 -7.76 2.24 -1.82
C ALA A 55 -9.28 2.42 -1.83
N ARG A 56 -9.89 2.70 -0.68
CA ARG A 56 -11.30 3.03 -0.56
C ARG A 56 -11.65 4.32 -1.32
N ALA A 57 -10.88 5.39 -1.13
CA ALA A 57 -11.11 6.68 -1.78
C ALA A 57 -11.00 6.62 -3.32
N THR A 58 -10.25 5.64 -3.84
CA THR A 58 -9.99 5.50 -5.28
C THR A 58 -10.70 4.32 -5.94
N GLY A 59 -11.58 3.61 -5.22
CA GLY A 59 -12.30 2.45 -5.74
C GLY A 59 -11.41 1.23 -6.04
N ARG A 60 -10.26 1.14 -5.37
CA ARG A 60 -9.29 0.03 -5.50
C ARG A 60 -9.40 -1.00 -4.39
N LEU A 61 -10.22 -0.74 -3.37
CA LEU A 61 -10.54 -1.73 -2.34
C LEU A 61 -11.43 -2.82 -2.98
N PRO A 62 -11.14 -4.11 -2.77
CA PRO A 62 -12.02 -5.18 -3.23
C PRO A 62 -13.42 -5.03 -2.60
N ALA A 63 -14.44 -5.53 -3.32
CA ALA A 63 -15.84 -5.52 -2.89
C ALA A 63 -16.10 -6.54 -1.77
#